data_AF-A0A4Q8K3B2-F1
#
_entry.id   AF-A0A4Q8K3B2-F1
#
_cell.length_a   1.000
_cell.length_b   1.000
_cell.length_c   1.000
_cell.angle_alpha   90.00
_cell.angle_beta   90.00
_cell.angle_gamma   90.00
#
_symmetry.space_group_name_H-M   'P 1'
#
loop_
_entity.id
_entity.type
_entity.pdbx_description
1 polymer ?
#
loop_
_entity_poly.entity_id
_entity_poly.type
_entity_poly.pdbx_seq_one_letter_code
_entity_poly.pdbx_strand_id
1 'polypeptide(L)'
;MKAILSMLIFVALFAAIVGSRWNSGYGIPHKHVKLPNGKMCSLPGDSCSKRDECCKPVNEKENSSGCGRTWSAMAGGFVNECYI
;
A
#
# COMPACT_ATOMS: atom_id res chain seq x y z
N MET A 1 23.07 27.11 -1.77
CA MET A 1 23.46 25.70 -1.47
C MET A 1 22.49 25.00 -0.52
N LYS A 2 22.12 25.58 0.65
CA LYS A 2 21.16 24.98 1.59
C LYS A 2 19.75 24.67 1.02
N ALA A 3 19.22 25.56 0.17
CA ALA A 3 17.89 25.37 -0.44
C ALA A 3 17.84 24.22 -1.46
N ILE A 4 18.91 24.02 -2.24
CA ILE A 4 19.01 22.94 -3.24
C ILE A 4 19.10 21.60 -2.51
N LEU A 5 19.90 21.52 -1.45
CA LEU A 5 20.00 20.30 -0.63
C LEU A 5 18.65 19.97 0.03
N SER A 6 17.96 20.98 0.58
CA SER A 6 16.62 20.79 1.14
C SER A 6 15.61 20.33 0.09
N MET A 7 15.60 20.94 -1.09
CA MET A 7 14.69 20.58 -2.18
C MET A 7 14.90 19.13 -2.63
N LEU A 8 16.16 18.69 -2.77
CA LEU A 8 16.50 17.31 -3.13
C LEU A 8 16.01 16.30 -2.09
N ILE A 9 16.16 16.62 -0.79
CA ILE A 9 15.65 15.78 0.30
C ILE A 9 14.12 15.64 0.23
N PHE A 10 13.40 16.73 -0.01
CA PHE A 10 11.94 16.70 -0.14
C PHE A 10 11.49 15.87 -1.36
N VAL A 11 12.17 15.99 -2.50
CA VAL A 11 11.87 15.19 -3.69
C VAL A 11 12.08 13.70 -3.44
N ALA A 12 13.18 13.33 -2.77
CA ALA A 12 13.46 11.93 -2.43
C ALA A 12 12.41 11.33 -1.47
N LEU A 13 11.99 12.10 -0.46
CA LEU A 13 10.92 11.71 0.47
C LEU A 13 9.58 11.51 -0.26
N PHE A 14 9.21 12.42 -1.15
CA PHE A 14 7.98 12.30 -1.94
C PHE A 14 7.99 11.07 -2.84
N ALA A 15 9.10 10.81 -3.54
CA ALA A 15 9.25 9.65 -4.39
C ALA A 15 9.16 8.34 -3.60
N ALA A 16 9.73 8.28 -2.39
CA ALA A 16 9.61 7.10 -1.53
C ALA A 16 8.15 6.85 -1.10
N ILE A 17 7.43 7.89 -0.65
CA ILE A 17 6.05 7.74 -0.16
C ILE A 17 5.10 7.38 -1.30
N VAL A 18 5.18 8.07 -2.43
CA VAL A 18 4.31 7.82 -3.59
C VAL A 18 4.67 6.50 -4.26
N GLY A 19 5.96 6.21 -4.42
CA GLY A 19 6.45 4.97 -5.03
C GLY A 19 6.02 3.72 -4.27
N SER A 20 6.11 3.73 -2.94
CA SER A 20 5.66 2.59 -2.12
C SER A 20 4.17 2.28 -2.31
N ARG A 21 3.32 3.31 -2.39
CA ARG A 21 1.87 3.14 -2.57
C ARG A 21 1.51 2.56 -3.95
N TRP A 22 2.22 2.99 -4.99
CA TRP A 22 2.09 2.41 -6.33
C TRP A 22 2.60 0.97 -6.40
N ASN A 23 3.68 0.66 -5.71
CA ASN A 23 4.24 -0.70 -5.65
C ASN A 23 3.30 -1.71 -4.96
N SER A 24 2.45 -1.23 -4.04
CA SER A 24 1.39 -2.06 -3.44
C SER A 24 0.17 -2.24 -4.34
N GLY A 25 0.14 -1.66 -5.55
CA GLY A 25 -0.98 -1.83 -6.48
C GLY A 25 -2.13 -0.84 -6.25
N TYR A 26 -1.90 0.29 -5.55
CA TYR A 26 -2.95 1.30 -5.31
C TYR A 26 -3.54 1.89 -6.60
N GLY A 27 -2.77 1.93 -7.68
CA GLY A 27 -3.26 2.36 -9.00
C GLY A 27 -4.15 1.34 -9.71
N ILE A 28 -4.24 0.11 -9.20
CA ILE A 28 -5.04 -0.96 -9.82
C ILE A 28 -6.49 -0.84 -9.33
N PRO A 29 -7.48 -0.85 -10.24
CA PRO A 29 -8.88 -0.78 -9.85
C PRO A 29 -9.26 -1.99 -8.99
N HIS A 30 -9.87 -1.73 -7.84
CA HIS A 30 -10.25 -2.74 -6.85
C HIS A 30 -11.70 -2.57 -6.39
N LYS A 31 -12.28 -3.67 -5.89
CA LYS A 31 -13.67 -3.72 -5.45
C LYS A 31 -13.74 -3.29 -3.99
N HIS A 32 -14.39 -2.17 -3.71
CA HIS A 32 -14.69 -1.76 -2.35
C HIS A 32 -15.91 -2.54 -1.83
N VAL A 33 -15.65 -3.57 -1.03
CA VAL A 33 -16.68 -4.43 -0.45
C VAL A 33 -16.69 -4.32 1.06
N LYS A 34 -17.88 -4.47 1.64
CA LYS A 34 -18.04 -4.58 3.10
C LYS A 34 -17.71 -6.02 3.51
N LEU A 35 -16.74 -6.16 4.39
CA LEU A 35 -16.29 -7.44 4.93
C LEU A 35 -17.32 -7.98 5.94
N PRO A 36 -17.30 -9.30 6.21
CA PRO A 36 -18.21 -9.93 7.19
C PRO A 36 -18.04 -9.42 8.62
N ASN A 37 -16.90 -8.79 8.93
CA ASN A 37 -16.65 -8.10 10.20
C ASN A 37 -17.33 -6.72 10.30
N GLY A 38 -18.10 -6.32 9.28
CA GLY A 38 -18.80 -5.04 9.20
C GLY A 38 -17.93 -3.84 8.78
N LYS A 39 -16.61 -4.03 8.61
CA LYS A 39 -15.68 -3.00 8.14
C LYS A 39 -15.59 -3.01 6.62
N MET A 40 -15.09 -1.92 6.03
CA MET A 40 -14.71 -1.91 4.62
C MET A 40 -13.43 -2.72 4.43
N CYS A 41 -13.20 -3.28 3.24
CA CYS A 41 -11.92 -3.88 2.90
C CYS A 41 -10.77 -2.85 3.00
N SER A 42 -9.60 -3.32 3.44
CA SER A 42 -8.37 -2.54 3.58
C SER A 42 -7.76 -2.26 2.22
N LEU A 43 -7.27 -1.03 2.03
CA LEU A 43 -6.72 -0.58 0.76
C LEU A 43 -5.28 -1.07 0.60
N PRO A 44 -4.75 -1.10 -0.64
CA PRO A 44 -3.34 -1.43 -0.85
C PRO A 44 -2.43 -0.41 -0.17
N GLY A 45 -1.48 -0.90 0.63
CA GLY A 45 -0.61 -0.12 1.52
C GLY A 45 -1.12 0.03 2.96
N ASP A 46 -2.37 -0.34 3.25
CA ASP A 46 -2.86 -0.36 4.63
C ASP A 46 -2.36 -1.61 5.37
N SER A 47 -2.18 -1.49 6.68
CA SER A 47 -1.81 -2.63 7.53
C SER A 47 -2.93 -3.66 7.59
N CYS A 48 -2.57 -4.94 7.51
CA CYS A 48 -3.50 -6.07 7.54
C CYS A 48 -3.03 -7.16 8.49
N SER A 49 -3.97 -7.89 9.07
CA SER A 49 -3.67 -9.11 9.84
C SER A 49 -3.99 -10.36 9.04
N LYS A 50 -5.04 -10.31 8.20
CA LYS A 50 -5.49 -11.45 7.40
C LYS A 50 -5.59 -11.07 5.93
N ARG A 51 -5.38 -12.06 5.06
CA ARG A 51 -5.49 -11.90 3.61
C ARG A 51 -6.88 -11.42 3.18
N ASP A 52 -7.92 -11.93 3.85
CA ASP A 52 -9.31 -11.63 3.50
C ASP A 52 -9.75 -10.21 3.87
N GLU A 53 -8.93 -9.47 4.64
CA GLU A 53 -9.20 -8.07 4.96
C GLU A 53 -8.87 -7.16 3.79
N CYS A 54 -7.97 -7.57 2.88
CA CYS A 54 -7.52 -6.74 1.77
C CYS A 54 -8.55 -6.69 0.63
N CYS A 55 -8.72 -5.50 0.03
CA CYS A 55 -9.58 -5.35 -1.15
C CYS A 55 -9.05 -6.18 -2.33
N LYS A 56 -9.98 -6.81 -3.06
CA LYS A 56 -9.65 -7.59 -4.26
C LYS A 56 -9.61 -6.70 -5.50
N PRO A 57 -8.72 -6.97 -6.48
CA PRO A 57 -8.76 -6.29 -7.76
C PRO A 57 -10.11 -6.51 -8.46
N VAL A 58 -10.47 -5.57 -9.33
CA VAL A 58 -11.62 -5.73 -10.23
C VAL A 58 -11.36 -6.91 -11.18
N ASN A 59 -10.14 -7.00 -11.72
CA ASN A 59 -9.69 -8.09 -12.58
C ASN A 59 -8.80 -9.10 -11.81
N GLU A 60 -9.42 -10.14 -11.27
CA GLU A 60 -8.75 -11.21 -10.52
C GLU A 60 -7.97 -12.21 -11.40
N LYS A 61 -8.08 -12.10 -12.74
CA LYS A 61 -7.29 -12.94 -13.67
C LYS A 61 -5.91 -12.35 -13.95
N GLU A 62 -5.79 -11.04 -13.89
CA GLU A 62 -4.55 -10.32 -14.19
C GLU A 62 -3.79 -9.93 -12.92
N ASN A 63 -4.50 -9.61 -11.84
CA ASN A 63 -3.92 -9.09 -10.60
C ASN A 63 -4.33 -9.95 -9.40
N SER A 64 -3.50 -9.94 -8.35
CA SER A 64 -3.66 -10.84 -7.20
C SER A 64 -3.53 -10.07 -5.89
N SER A 65 -4.64 -9.96 -5.16
CA SER A 65 -4.61 -9.33 -3.84
C SER A 65 -4.12 -10.26 -2.73
N GLY A 66 -3.43 -9.68 -1.76
CA GLY A 66 -3.09 -10.37 -0.52
C GLY A 66 -2.59 -9.45 0.59
N CYS A 67 -2.30 -10.05 1.74
CA CYS A 67 -1.65 -9.42 2.87
C CYS A 67 -0.22 -9.96 2.93
N GLY A 68 0.76 -9.10 2.67
CA GLY A 68 2.17 -9.48 2.50
C GLY A 68 3.06 -8.78 3.51
N ARG A 69 4.12 -9.47 3.95
CA ARG A 69 5.12 -8.88 4.82
C ARG A 69 6.07 -8.00 4.00
N THR A 70 6.08 -6.71 4.28
CA THR A 70 6.93 -5.72 3.62
C THR A 70 7.73 -4.91 4.65
N TRP A 71 8.84 -4.35 4.22
CA TRP A 71 9.63 -3.45 5.07
C TRP A 71 9.06 -2.04 4.97
N SER A 72 8.57 -1.50 6.09
CA SER A 72 8.10 -0.12 6.15
C SER A 72 9.14 0.76 6.83
N ALA A 73 9.69 1.69 6.06
CA ALA A 73 10.63 2.69 6.58
C ALA A 73 9.97 3.59 7.65
N MET A 74 8.66 3.82 7.55
CA MET A 74 7.90 4.60 8.55
C MET A 74 7.75 3.86 9.88
N ALA A 75 7.53 2.54 9.84
CA ALA A 75 7.43 1.72 11.04
C ALA A 75 8.79 1.29 11.61
N GLY A 76 9.88 1.48 10.87
CA GLY A 76 11.21 1.04 11.26
C GLY A 76 11.35 -0.48 11.35
N GLY A 77 10.54 -1.22 10.60
CA GLY A 77 10.42 -2.67 10.75
C GLY A 77 9.58 -3.34 9.67
N PHE A 78 9.48 -4.66 9.77
CA PHE A 78 8.58 -5.44 8.93
C PHE A 78 7.14 -5.31 9.42
N VAL A 79 6.25 -4.98 8.50
CA VAL A 79 4.81 -4.88 8.71
C VAL A 79 4.09 -5.72 7.67
N ASN A 80 2.86 -6.12 7.98
CA ASN A 80 2.00 -6.77 7.01
C ASN A 80 1.11 -5.71 6.36
N GLU A 81 1.24 -5.54 5.06
CA GLU A 81 0.48 -4.57 4.28
C GLU A 81 -0.29 -5.26 3.16
N CYS A 82 -1.45 -4.69 2.83
CA CYS A 82 -2.23 -5.15 1.69
C CYS A 82 -1.53 -4.78 0.38
N TYR A 83 -1.53 -5.70 -0.56
CA TYR A 83 -1.07 -5.49 -1.93
C TYR A 83 -2.08 -6.05 -2.92
N ILE A 84 -2.01 -5.57 -4.17
CA ILE A 84 -2.77 -6.04 -5.33
C ILE A 84 -1.82 -6.35 -6.48
#